data_AF-A0A2E5SUM6-F1
#
_entry.id   AF-A0A2E5SUM6-F1
#
_cell.length_a   1.000
_cell.length_b   1.000
_cell.length_c   1.000
_cell.angle_alpha   90.00
_cell.angle_beta   90.00
_cell.angle_gamma   90.00
#
_symmetry.space_group_name_H-M   'P 1'
#
loop_
_entity.id
_entity.type
_entity.pdbx_description
1 polymer ?
#
loop_
_entity_poly.entity_id
_entity_poly.type
_entity_poly.pdbx_seq_one_letter_code
_entity_poly.pdbx_strand_id
1 'polypeptide(L)' 'ENPWKSNTLEWTTPVEHIHGNWSGDLPEVHRWAYDYSNPDHEEDFVLQTTPMKKGERTH' A
#
# COMPACT_ATOMS: atom_id res chain seq x y z
N GLU A 1 4.14 2.08 10.69
CA GLU A 1 2.81 1.68 11.21
C GLU A 1 1.74 2.51 10.53
N ASN A 2 0.57 1.95 10.19
CA ASN A 2 -0.49 2.63 9.44
C ASN A 2 -1.78 2.82 10.29
N PRO A 3 -1.77 3.71 11.30
CA PRO A 3 -2.92 3.90 12.18
C PRO A 3 -4.13 4.53 11.46
N TRP A 4 -3.91 5.22 10.35
CA TRP A 4 -4.95 5.94 9.61
C TRP A 4 -5.56 5.15 8.46
N LYS A 5 -5.12 3.90 8.26
CA LYS A 5 -5.63 3.04 7.18
C LYS A 5 -5.53 3.70 5.79
N SER A 6 -4.40 4.36 5.50
CA SER A 6 -4.15 4.97 4.19
C SER A 6 -3.47 3.97 3.24
N ASN A 7 -3.59 4.16 1.92
CA ASN A 7 -3.05 3.24 0.92
C ASN A 7 -1.59 3.53 0.53
N THR A 8 -1.09 4.74 0.79
CA THR A 8 0.15 5.26 0.18
C THR A 8 1.43 4.59 0.71
N LEU A 9 2.51 4.65 -0.09
CA LEU A 9 3.81 4.03 0.23
C LEU A 9 4.46 4.54 1.52
N GLU A 10 4.16 5.75 1.97
CA GLU A 10 4.68 6.29 3.23
C GLU A 10 4.28 5.43 4.46
N TRP A 11 3.26 4.59 4.31
CA TRP A 11 2.83 3.68 5.37
C TRP A 11 3.59 2.35 5.39
N THR A 12 4.51 2.14 4.44
CA THR A 12 5.40 0.98 4.38
C THR A 12 6.84 1.30 4.84
N THR A 13 7.17 2.57 5.09
CA THR A 13 8.46 2.93 5.69
C THR A 13 8.47 2.60 7.19
N PRO A 14 9.60 2.11 7.74
CA PRO A 14 9.81 2.04 9.18
C PRO A 14 9.77 3.44 9.80
N VAL A 15 9.40 3.52 11.08
CA VAL A 15 9.47 4.76 11.87
C VAL A 15 10.80 4.78 12.61
N GLU A 16 11.88 5.00 11.86
CA GLU A 16 13.25 4.97 12.38
C GLU A 16 14.02 6.21 11.93
N HIS A 17 14.99 6.66 12.74
CA HIS A 17 15.82 7.80 12.43
C HIS A 17 16.98 7.37 11.52
N ILE A 18 16.70 7.19 10.23
CA ILE A 18 17.66 6.76 9.21
C ILE A 18 17.77 7.79 8.07
N HIS A 19 18.82 7.66 7.25
CA HIS A 19 18.91 8.37 5.97
C HIS A 19 18.45 7.46 4.83
N GLY A 20 17.44 7.91 4.09
CA GLY A 20 16.65 7.06 3.18
C GLY A 20 15.33 6.61 3.84
N ASN A 21 14.33 6.28 3.03
CA ASN A 21 12.99 5.93 3.53
C ASN A 21 12.79 4.42 3.69
N TRP A 22 13.39 3.59 2.84
CA TRP A 22 13.24 2.13 2.89
C TRP A 22 14.58 1.45 3.07
N SER A 23 14.59 0.37 3.85
CA SER A 23 15.72 -0.55 3.94
C SER A 23 15.60 -1.62 2.86
N GLY A 24 16.71 -1.93 2.17
CA GLY A 24 16.72 -2.95 1.13
C GLY A 24 16.04 -2.51 -0.17
N ASP A 25 15.28 -3.43 -0.78
CA ASP A 25 14.62 -3.21 -2.05
C ASP A 25 13.45 -2.20 -1.92
N LEU A 26 13.25 -1.41 -2.97
CA LEU A 26 12.15 -0.44 -3.02
C LEU A 26 10.80 -1.14 -3.16
N PRO A 27 9.72 -0.61 -2.55
CA PRO A 27 8.39 -1.14 -2.74
C PRO A 27 7.90 -0.97 -4.18
N GLU A 28 7.24 -1.99 -4.71
CA GLU A 28 6.57 -1.93 -6.01
C GLU A 28 5.12 -1.47 -5.86
N VAL A 29 4.64 -0.68 -6.83
CA VAL A 29 3.26 -0.19 -6.86
C VAL A 29 2.44 -1.06 -7.81
N HIS A 30 1.38 -1.67 -7.30
CA HIS A 30 0.47 -2.51 -8.08
C HIS A 30 -0.92 -1.90 -8.30
N ARG A 31 -1.27 -0.86 -7.54
CA ARG A 31 -2.61 -0.24 -7.51
C ARG A 31 -2.53 1.26 -7.20
N TRP A 32 -3.65 1.96 -7.38
CA TRP A 32 -3.76 3.40 -7.13
C TRP A 32 -3.71 3.76 -5.64
N ALA A 33 -3.28 4.98 -5.34
CA ALA A 33 -3.19 5.52 -3.99
C ALA A 33 -4.55 5.78 -3.30
N TYR A 34 -5.66 5.58 -4.01
CA TYR A 34 -7.03 5.83 -3.55
C TYR A 34 -7.91 4.58 -3.65
N ASP A 35 -7.31 3.38 -3.61
CA ASP A 35 -8.02 2.09 -3.66
C ASP A 35 -8.72 1.81 -2.31
N TYR A 36 -9.69 2.66 -1.99
CA TYR A 36 -10.56 2.55 -0.83
C TYR A 36 -11.87 1.86 -1.21
N SER A 37 -12.48 1.14 -0.26
CA SER A 37 -13.76 0.44 -0.44
C SER A 37 -13.82 -0.47 -1.68
N ASN A 38 -12.69 -1.06 -2.08
CA ASN A 38 -12.62 -1.94 -3.25
C ASN A 38 -13.46 -3.20 -2.99
N PRO A 39 -14.48 -3.51 -3.82
CA PRO A 39 -15.38 -4.65 -3.60
C PRO A 39 -14.68 -6.01 -3.67
N ASP A 40 -13.48 -6.07 -4.27
CA ASP A 40 -12.66 -7.28 -4.33
C ASP A 40 -11.84 -7.50 -3.04
N HIS A 41 -11.87 -6.59 -2.07
CA HIS A 41 -11.16 -6.68 -0.78
C HIS A 41 -12.11 -6.55 0.42
N GLU A 42 -11.74 -7.19 1.52
CA GLU A 42 -12.54 -7.13 2.75
C GLU A 42 -12.24 -5.84 3.53
N GLU A 43 -10.99 -5.38 3.45
CA GLU A 43 -10.55 -4.13 4.04
C GLU A 43 -10.98 -2.93 3.20
N ASP A 44 -11.37 -1.85 3.90
CA ASP A 44 -11.72 -0.58 3.27
C ASP A 44 -10.51 0.16 2.66
N PHE A 45 -9.28 -0.32 2.90
CA PHE A 45 -8.06 0.27 2.38
C PHE A 45 -7.10 -0.84 1.97
N VAL A 46 -6.50 -0.69 0.80
CA VAL A 46 -5.53 -1.65 0.28
C VAL A 46 -4.23 -0.93 -0.07
N LEU A 47 -3.13 -1.28 0.61
CA LEU A 47 -1.82 -0.67 0.36
C LEU A 47 -1.39 -0.81 -1.10
N GLN A 48 -0.72 0.21 -1.63
CA GLN A 48 -0.21 0.22 -3.01
C GLN A 48 0.73 -0.96 -3.33
N THR A 49 1.37 -1.53 -2.30
CA THR A 49 2.27 -2.69 -2.38
C THR A 49 1.56 -4.04 -2.36
N THR A 50 0.24 -4.08 -2.17
CA THR A 50 -0.52 -5.34 -2.22
C THR A 50 -0.68 -5.78 -3.67
N PRO A 51 -0.21 -6.99 -4.05
CA PRO A 51 -0.38 -7.51 -5.41
C PRO A 51 -1.85 -7.63 -5.82
N MET A 52 -2.12 -7.51 -7.11
CA MET A 52 -3.46 -7.68 -7.67
C MET A 52 -3.96 -9.13 -7.49
N LYS A 53 -5.22 -9.31 -7.08
CA LYS A 53 -5.89 -10.61 -7.06
C LYS A 53 -6.18 -11.06 -8.49
N LYS A 54 -6.33 -12.38 -8.66
CA LYS A 54 -6.65 -12.96 -9.97
C LYS A 54 -8.03 -12.49 -10.44
N GLY A 55 -8.06 -11.66 -11.47
CA GLY A 55 -9.30 -11.13 -12.06
C GLY A 55 -9.80 -9.82 -11.44
N GLU A 56 -9.06 -9.24 -10.48
CA GLU A 56 -9.32 -7.91 -9.92
C GLU A 56 -9.21 -6.86 -11.04
N ARG A 57 -10.19 -5.94 -11.08
CA ARG A 57 -10.20 -4.85 -12.06
C ARG A 57 -9.62 -3.61 -11.43
N THR A 58 -8.59 -3.05 -12.05
CA THR A 58 -8.06 -1.74 -11.65
C THR A 58 -9.06 -0.64 -12.03
N HIS A 59 -9.29 0.29 -11.12
CA HIS A 59 -9.98 1.55 -11.40
C HIS A 59 -9.17 2.46 -12.34
#